data_AF-A0A7V4Y437-F1
#
_entry.id   AF-A0A7V4Y437-F1
#
_cell.length_a   1.000
_cell.length_b   1.000
_cell.length_c   1.000
_cell.angle_alpha   90.00
_cell.angle_beta   90.00
_cell.angle_gamma   90.00
#
_symmetry.space_group_name_H-M   'P 1'
#
loop_
_entity.id
_entity.type
_entity.pdbx_description
1 polymer ?
#
loop_
_entity_poly.entity_id
_entity_poly.type
_entity_poly.pdbx_seq_one_letter_code
_entity_poly.pdbx_strand_id
1 'polypeptide(L)'
;MKNFGLFYCATNNVFDRLSSSLEKQKYFPADASNASSFLVTDCAIEKIPEHVRASFDKIITCDPWVLIGERRFFSLSILRNTSINAAIEMNLSGILFCDSGTIIVDFDVSKSIDFAIPNVYWQKSSEETIEQSLDNIQSEESPFSNGNSWFYLSRKMFSEYRFNEKIIGYGYEDIEFWTRVAVKCELKTGMGTIVHNFHSHQERMIDPVLFDRNRFICECTQKAISQGLSITHQNVSAYHAVHPHWENDIILIHEDSRFYRLNARDGGKFVMKKDCSITLVWDNKQWNEESFDIQGGILEYSPTND
;
A
#
# COMPACT_ATOMS: atom_id res chain seq x y z
N MET A 1 -13.38 23.48 12.77
CA MET A 1 -12.20 22.58 12.81
C MET A 1 -12.24 21.76 11.53
N LYS A 2 -11.16 21.77 10.74
CA LYS A 2 -11.05 20.94 9.54
C LYS A 2 -11.17 19.48 9.96
N ASN A 3 -12.07 18.71 9.34
CA ASN A 3 -12.39 17.33 9.77
C ASN A 3 -11.89 16.27 8.77
N PHE A 4 -11.20 16.69 7.72
CA PHE A 4 -10.71 15.84 6.65
C PHE A 4 -9.20 16.01 6.50
N GLY A 5 -8.46 14.93 6.25
CA GLY A 5 -7.00 14.93 6.14
C GLY A 5 -6.48 14.48 4.78
N LEU A 6 -5.55 15.24 4.22
CA LEU A 6 -4.75 14.89 3.05
C LEU A 6 -3.41 14.36 3.54
N PHE A 7 -3.17 13.05 3.39
CA PHE A 7 -1.96 12.40 3.90
C PHE A 7 -0.98 12.10 2.78
N TYR A 8 0.03 12.95 2.66
CA TYR A 8 1.14 12.76 1.72
C TYR A 8 2.16 11.79 2.31
N CYS A 9 2.40 10.68 1.63
CA CYS A 9 3.45 9.71 1.99
C CYS A 9 4.67 9.95 1.10
N ALA A 10 5.80 10.31 1.70
CA ALA A 10 7.03 10.57 0.96
C ALA A 10 8.26 10.10 1.74
N THR A 11 9.18 9.43 1.06
CA THR A 11 10.50 9.14 1.61
C THR A 11 11.50 10.26 1.30
N ASN A 12 12.65 10.23 1.97
CA ASN A 12 13.76 11.15 1.71
C ASN A 12 14.15 11.25 0.22
N ASN A 13 13.99 10.18 -0.56
CA ASN A 13 14.42 10.09 -1.95
C ASN A 13 13.44 10.74 -2.95
N VAL A 14 12.26 11.18 -2.50
CA VAL A 14 11.22 11.72 -3.39
C VAL A 14 10.81 13.15 -3.05
N PHE A 15 11.62 13.87 -2.27
CA PHE A 15 11.32 15.25 -1.89
C PHE A 15 11.42 16.27 -3.04
N ASP A 16 12.21 16.00 -4.07
CA ASP A 16 12.23 16.85 -5.27
C ASP A 16 10.87 16.78 -5.98
N ARG A 17 10.31 15.57 -6.09
CA ARG A 17 8.99 15.33 -6.65
C ARG A 17 7.87 15.93 -5.79
N LEU A 18 7.99 15.81 -4.47
CA LEU A 18 7.07 16.44 -3.53
C LEU A 18 7.13 17.97 -3.63
N SER A 19 8.33 18.54 -3.73
CA SER A 19 8.49 19.98 -3.89
C SER A 19 7.81 20.46 -5.18
N SER A 20 8.03 19.74 -6.28
CA SER A 20 7.40 20.05 -7.56
C SER A 20 5.86 19.96 -7.49
N SER A 21 5.29 18.93 -6.87
CA SER A 21 3.83 18.81 -6.72
C SER A 21 3.25 19.90 -5.83
N LEU A 22 3.92 20.26 -4.72
CA LEU A 22 3.49 21.34 -3.83
C LEU A 22 3.55 22.72 -4.49
N GLU A 23 4.57 22.98 -5.31
CA GLU A 23 4.63 24.21 -6.11
C GLU A 23 3.47 24.28 -7.11
N LYS A 24 3.20 23.17 -7.80
CA LYS A 24 2.10 23.03 -8.75
C LYS A 24 0.72 23.08 -8.07
N GLN A 25 0.60 22.65 -6.81
CA GLN A 25 -0.65 22.70 -6.03
C GLN A 25 -1.16 24.14 -5.85
N LYS A 26 -0.30 25.17 -5.94
CA LYS A 26 -0.70 26.58 -5.84
C LYS A 26 -1.65 27.03 -6.96
N TYR A 27 -1.62 26.37 -8.12
CA TYR A 27 -2.54 26.63 -9.24
C TYR A 27 -3.91 25.97 -9.05
N PHE A 28 -3.98 25.00 -8.13
CA PHE A 28 -5.20 24.31 -7.72
C PHE A 28 -5.41 24.52 -6.23
N PRO A 29 -5.87 25.69 -5.80
CA PRO A 29 -6.47 25.77 -4.48
C PRO A 29 -7.70 24.87 -4.54
N ALA A 30 -7.53 23.59 -4.20
CA ALA A 30 -8.64 22.69 -3.99
C ALA A 30 -9.61 23.44 -3.07
N ASP A 31 -10.92 23.20 -3.20
CA ASP A 31 -11.90 23.68 -2.22
C ASP A 31 -11.77 22.89 -0.88
N ALA A 32 -10.51 22.63 -0.51
CA ALA A 32 -9.93 22.12 0.70
C ALA A 32 -10.00 23.14 1.84
N SER A 33 -10.93 24.08 1.78
CA SER A 33 -11.27 24.98 2.89
C SER A 33 -11.51 24.18 4.20
N ASN A 34 -11.88 22.90 4.08
CA ASN A 34 -12.09 21.96 5.18
C ASN A 34 -11.04 20.84 5.35
N ALA A 35 -9.95 20.83 4.55
CA ALA A 35 -8.91 19.79 4.60
C ALA A 35 -7.63 20.28 5.30
N SER A 36 -7.09 19.45 6.20
CA SER A 36 -5.74 19.61 6.73
C SER A 36 -4.74 18.80 5.92
N SER A 37 -3.55 19.34 5.70
CA SER A 37 -2.49 18.67 4.94
C SER A 37 -1.43 18.10 5.88
N PHE A 38 -1.11 16.83 5.72
CA PHE A 38 -0.17 16.09 6.56
C PHE A 38 0.91 15.42 5.72
N LEU A 39 2.13 15.41 6.23
CA LEU A 39 3.23 14.65 5.63
C LEU A 39 3.61 13.49 6.56
N VAL A 40 3.62 12.27 6.02
CA VAL A 40 4.16 11.08 6.69
C VAL A 40 5.41 10.65 5.97
N THR A 41 6.53 10.56 6.69
CA THR A 41 7.85 10.39 6.10
C THR A 41 8.81 9.60 6.98
N ASP A 42 9.87 9.06 6.38
CA ASP A 42 11.01 8.45 7.07
C ASP A 42 12.15 9.43 7.31
N CYS A 43 12.02 10.65 6.78
CA CYS A 43 13.05 11.67 6.91
C CYS A 43 12.94 12.40 8.25
N ALA A 44 14.09 12.62 8.89
CA ALA A 44 14.15 13.46 10.07
C ALA A 44 13.77 14.91 9.73
N ILE A 45 12.98 15.56 10.58
CA ILE A 45 12.34 16.86 10.30
C ILE A 45 13.36 17.93 9.89
N GLU A 46 14.53 17.94 10.52
CA GLU A 46 15.62 18.89 10.24
C GLU A 46 16.24 18.74 8.84
N LYS A 47 16.05 17.59 8.19
CA LYS A 47 16.52 17.31 6.83
C LYS A 47 15.47 17.63 5.76
N ILE A 48 14.24 17.94 6.15
CA ILE A 48 13.16 18.27 5.22
C ILE A 48 13.32 19.74 4.78
N PRO A 49 13.31 20.03 3.47
CA PRO A 49 13.40 21.40 2.97
C PRO A 49 12.35 22.33 3.60
N GLU A 50 12.72 23.56 3.92
CA GLU A 50 11.85 24.50 4.65
C GLU A 50 10.53 24.77 3.92
N HIS A 51 10.56 24.95 2.60
CA HIS A 51 9.35 25.19 1.81
C HIS A 51 8.40 23.98 1.83
N VAL A 52 8.94 22.76 1.86
CA VAL A 52 8.14 21.54 2.03
C VAL A 52 7.53 21.53 3.43
N ARG A 53 8.32 21.78 4.48
CA ARG A 53 7.82 21.80 5.86
C ARG A 53 6.70 22.82 6.06
N ALA A 54 6.84 24.00 5.47
CA ALA A 54 5.84 25.06 5.55
C ALA A 54 4.52 24.74 4.83
N SER A 55 4.48 23.71 3.98
CA SER A 55 3.30 23.34 3.20
C SER A 55 2.35 22.38 3.93
N PHE A 56 2.74 21.86 5.11
CA PHE A 56 1.97 20.88 5.87
C PHE A 56 1.60 21.41 7.26
N ASP A 57 0.38 21.10 7.71
CA ASP A 57 -0.11 21.42 9.06
C ASP A 57 0.62 20.59 10.14
N LYS A 58 1.02 19.35 9.79
CA LYS A 58 1.83 18.48 10.66
C LYS A 58 2.66 17.52 9.83
N ILE A 59 3.85 17.22 10.34
CA ILE A 59 4.76 16.19 9.82
C ILE A 59 4.86 15.06 10.84
N ILE A 60 4.74 13.83 10.39
CA ILE A 60 4.80 12.61 11.19
C ILE A 60 5.94 11.75 10.66
N THR A 61 6.89 11.41 11.52
CA THR A 61 8.04 10.59 11.15
C THR A 61 7.86 9.15 11.63
N CYS A 62 8.19 8.16 10.81
CA CYS A 62 8.23 6.75 11.21
C CYS A 62 9.34 5.97 10.51
N ASP A 63 9.67 4.76 10.98
CA ASP A 63 10.58 3.84 10.31
C ASP A 63 9.77 2.94 9.34
N PRO A 64 9.85 3.13 8.00
CA PRO A 64 9.03 2.38 7.04
C PRO A 64 9.69 1.05 6.61
N TRP A 65 10.62 0.50 7.40
CA TRP A 65 11.39 -0.66 7.00
C TRP A 65 10.94 -1.92 7.74
N VAL A 66 10.72 -2.99 6.99
CA VAL A 66 10.44 -4.34 7.48
C VAL A 66 11.74 -5.14 7.45
N LEU A 67 12.06 -5.79 8.57
CA LEU A 67 13.15 -6.77 8.63
C LEU A 67 12.63 -8.14 8.18
N ILE A 68 13.33 -8.75 7.24
CA ILE A 68 13.16 -10.16 6.86
C ILE A 68 14.55 -10.80 6.90
N GLY A 69 14.78 -11.61 7.94
CA GLY A 69 16.13 -12.04 8.32
C GLY A 69 17.04 -10.85 8.61
N GLU A 70 18.21 -10.83 7.98
CA GLU A 70 19.20 -9.76 8.13
C GLU A 70 18.96 -8.57 7.17
N ARG A 71 17.97 -8.65 6.27
CA ARG A 71 17.74 -7.64 5.24
C ARG A 71 16.59 -6.70 5.62
N ARG A 72 16.77 -5.41 5.34
CA ARG A 72 15.73 -4.36 5.47
C ARG A 72 15.07 -4.10 4.13
N PHE A 73 13.74 -4.13 4.12
CA PHE A 73 12.93 -3.83 2.95
C PHE A 73 11.98 -2.67 3.24
N PHE A 74 11.90 -1.73 2.32
CA PHE A 74 10.96 -0.60 2.43
C PHE A 74 9.52 -1.10 2.31
N SER A 75 8.58 -0.52 3.06
CA SER A 75 7.15 -0.79 2.93
C SER A 75 6.34 0.50 2.97
N LEU A 76 5.72 0.86 1.83
CA LEU A 76 4.80 2.00 1.73
C LEU A 76 3.56 1.81 2.62
N SER A 77 3.15 0.56 2.85
CA SER A 77 2.07 0.20 3.77
C SER A 77 2.28 0.77 5.17
N ILE A 78 3.52 0.84 5.67
CA ILE A 78 3.82 1.39 7.00
C ILE A 78 3.55 2.90 7.05
N LEU A 79 3.94 3.65 6.02
CA LEU A 79 3.64 5.08 5.93
C LEU A 79 2.13 5.33 5.89
N ARG A 80 1.40 4.52 5.11
CA ARG A 80 -0.07 4.63 5.00
C ARG A 80 -0.78 4.20 6.29
N ASN A 81 -0.32 3.16 6.97
CA ASN A 81 -0.86 2.78 8.29
C ASN A 81 -0.56 3.83 9.37
N THR A 82 0.61 4.46 9.31
CA THR A 82 0.96 5.60 10.19
C THR A 82 0.02 6.78 9.94
N SER A 83 -0.34 7.05 8.69
CA SER A 83 -1.36 8.05 8.32
C SER A 83 -2.72 7.72 8.94
N ILE A 84 -3.16 6.46 8.87
CA ILE A 84 -4.41 5.99 9.49
C ILE A 84 -4.39 6.21 11.02
N ASN A 85 -3.31 5.83 11.68
CA ASN A 85 -3.20 5.97 13.14
C ASN A 85 -3.26 7.45 13.56
N ALA A 86 -2.54 8.32 12.84
CA ALA A 86 -2.58 9.77 13.08
C ALA A 86 -3.99 10.34 12.87
N ALA A 87 -4.72 9.89 11.84
CA ALA A 87 -6.08 10.33 11.58
C ALA A 87 -7.06 9.92 12.70
N ILE A 88 -6.89 8.72 13.26
CA ILE A 88 -7.66 8.23 14.42
C ILE A 88 -7.39 9.11 15.64
N GLU A 89 -6.11 9.36 15.96
CA GLU A 89 -5.68 10.22 17.07
C GLU A 89 -6.23 11.65 16.95
N MET A 90 -6.24 12.19 15.73
CA MET A 90 -6.74 13.53 15.42
C MET A 90 -8.27 13.60 15.30
N ASN A 91 -8.97 12.48 15.48
CA ASN A 91 -10.41 12.41 15.42
C ASN A 91 -10.99 12.88 14.06
N LEU A 92 -10.29 12.64 12.95
CA LEU A 92 -10.77 13.02 11.61
C LEU A 92 -11.99 12.20 11.18
N SER A 93 -12.84 12.76 10.32
CA SER A 93 -13.97 12.07 9.69
C SER A 93 -13.62 11.33 8.41
N GLY A 94 -12.53 11.72 7.74
CA GLY A 94 -12.09 11.10 6.50
C GLY A 94 -10.63 11.41 6.18
N ILE A 95 -10.01 10.57 5.36
CA ILE A 95 -8.66 10.75 4.85
C ILE A 95 -8.59 10.47 3.35
N LEU A 96 -7.72 11.18 2.64
CA LEU A 96 -7.28 10.85 1.29
C LEU A 96 -5.76 10.57 1.33
N PHE A 97 -5.35 9.42 0.80
CA PHE A 97 -3.93 9.14 0.62
C PHE A 97 -3.40 9.84 -0.62
N CYS A 98 -2.25 10.48 -0.47
CA CYS A 98 -1.54 11.17 -1.53
C CYS A 98 -0.12 10.61 -1.62
N ASP A 99 0.27 10.17 -2.81
CA ASP A 99 1.69 9.95 -3.11
C ASP A 99 2.43 11.30 -3.23
N SER A 100 3.76 11.27 -3.19
CA SER A 100 4.58 12.49 -3.24
C SER A 100 4.35 13.34 -4.51
N GLY A 101 3.98 12.74 -5.62
CA GLY A 101 3.70 13.42 -6.90
C GLY A 101 2.27 13.92 -7.08
N THR A 102 1.45 13.91 -6.04
CA THR A 102 0.00 14.18 -6.14
C THR A 102 -0.31 15.67 -6.14
N ILE A 103 -1.14 16.10 -7.08
CA ILE A 103 -1.74 17.42 -7.14
C ILE A 103 -3.25 17.24 -7.14
N ILE A 104 -3.94 17.85 -6.18
CA ILE A 104 -5.38 17.73 -6.02
C ILE A 104 -6.04 18.87 -6.81
N VAL A 105 -6.79 18.53 -7.86
CA VAL A 105 -7.52 19.51 -8.68
C VAL A 105 -8.86 19.83 -8.04
N ASP A 106 -9.65 18.78 -7.76
CA ASP A 106 -10.87 18.85 -6.99
C ASP A 106 -11.07 17.56 -6.18
N PHE A 107 -11.78 17.66 -5.06
CA PHE A 107 -12.20 16.50 -4.29
C PHE A 107 -13.40 16.86 -3.42
N ASP A 108 -14.56 16.25 -3.70
CA ASP A 108 -15.79 16.55 -2.97
C ASP A 108 -15.99 15.57 -1.80
N VAL A 109 -15.73 16.06 -0.58
CA VAL A 109 -15.96 15.31 0.66
C VAL A 109 -17.37 15.50 1.26
N SER A 110 -18.25 16.28 0.62
CA SER A 110 -19.56 16.61 1.17
C SER A 110 -20.55 15.44 1.16
N LYS A 111 -20.28 14.41 0.35
CA LYS A 111 -21.13 13.22 0.25
C LYS A 111 -20.75 12.19 1.31
N SER A 112 -21.76 11.63 1.99
CA SER A 112 -21.59 10.52 2.93
C SER A 112 -21.14 9.26 2.18
N ILE A 113 -19.83 9.13 1.98
CA ILE A 113 -19.20 8.03 1.26
C ILE A 113 -18.24 7.34 2.21
N ASP A 114 -18.22 6.01 2.16
CA ASP A 114 -17.31 5.21 2.98
C ASP A 114 -15.96 5.01 2.28
N PHE A 115 -15.97 4.81 0.97
CA PHE A 115 -14.78 4.56 0.16
C PHE A 115 -14.92 5.15 -1.24
N ALA A 116 -13.91 5.89 -1.70
CA ALA A 116 -13.90 6.44 -3.05
C ALA A 116 -12.50 6.46 -3.68
N ILE A 117 -12.46 6.36 -5.00
CA ILE A 117 -11.26 6.52 -5.82
C ILE A 117 -11.45 7.74 -6.74
N PRO A 118 -10.53 8.72 -6.75
CA PRO A 118 -10.58 9.84 -7.68
C PRO A 118 -10.25 9.40 -9.11
N ASN A 119 -10.69 10.20 -10.07
CA ASN A 119 -10.15 10.17 -11.42
C ASN A 119 -8.70 10.65 -11.39
N VAL A 120 -7.82 9.90 -12.04
CA VAL A 120 -6.40 10.24 -12.09
C VAL A 120 -6.00 10.59 -13.51
N TYR A 121 -5.50 11.81 -13.66
CA TYR A 121 -4.78 12.23 -14.83
C TYR A 121 -3.28 12.03 -14.61
N TRP A 122 -2.67 11.15 -15.41
CA TRP A 122 -1.23 10.91 -15.36
C TRP A 122 -0.53 11.83 -16.34
N GLN A 123 0.38 12.67 -15.85
CA GLN A 123 1.22 13.45 -16.75
C GLN A 123 2.03 12.51 -17.65
N LYS A 124 2.03 12.79 -18.95
CA LYS A 124 2.62 11.93 -19.99
C LYS A 124 4.13 12.08 -20.04
N SER A 125 4.65 13.23 -19.63
CA SER A 125 6.10 13.49 -19.58
C SER A 125 6.46 14.49 -18.48
N SER A 126 7.76 14.66 -18.25
CA SER A 126 8.30 15.67 -17.32
C SER A 126 8.10 17.11 -17.79
N GLU A 127 7.91 17.32 -19.10
CA GLU A 127 7.77 18.63 -19.73
C GLU A 127 6.32 19.12 -19.77
N GLU A 128 5.36 18.23 -19.50
CA GLU A 128 3.94 18.59 -19.49
C GLU A 128 3.65 19.62 -18.39
N THR A 129 3.19 20.80 -18.80
CA THR A 129 2.83 21.87 -17.87
C THR A 129 1.49 21.59 -17.21
N ILE A 130 1.19 22.32 -16.14
CA ILE A 130 -0.08 22.18 -15.43
C ILE A 130 -1.26 22.67 -16.26
N GLU A 131 -1.08 23.74 -17.04
CA GLU A 131 -2.08 24.26 -17.96
C GLU A 131 -2.38 23.24 -19.06
N GLN A 132 -1.35 22.56 -19.59
CA GLN A 132 -1.55 21.49 -20.55
C GLN A 132 -2.30 20.30 -19.94
N SER A 133 -1.96 19.92 -18.71
CA SER A 133 -2.71 18.89 -17.99
C SER A 133 -4.17 19.29 -17.76
N LEU A 134 -4.45 20.58 -17.52
CA LEU A 134 -5.80 21.11 -17.37
C LEU A 134 -6.61 21.06 -18.66
N ASP A 135 -6.03 21.54 -19.76
CA ASP A 135 -6.66 21.52 -21.07
C ASP A 135 -7.01 20.07 -21.46
N ASN A 136 -6.11 19.13 -21.16
CA ASN A 136 -6.30 17.70 -21.39
C ASN A 136 -7.41 17.12 -20.49
N ILE A 137 -7.55 17.57 -19.24
CA ILE A 137 -8.63 17.16 -18.34
C ILE A 137 -9.98 17.64 -18.87
N GLN A 138 -10.06 18.87 -19.40
CA GLN A 138 -11.29 19.50 -19.87
C GLN A 138 -11.75 19.03 -21.25
N SER A 139 -10.84 18.55 -22.10
CA SER A 139 -11.15 18.21 -23.50
C SER A 139 -11.92 16.91 -23.69
N GLU A 140 -12.29 16.18 -22.63
CA GLU A 140 -12.94 14.84 -22.64
C GLU A 140 -12.20 13.75 -23.47
N GLU A 141 -11.08 14.07 -24.12
CA GLU A 141 -10.26 13.17 -24.93
C GLU A 141 -9.16 12.45 -24.14
N SER A 142 -9.06 12.68 -22.83
CA SER A 142 -7.99 12.12 -21.99
C SER A 142 -8.37 10.78 -21.34
N PRO A 143 -7.48 9.77 -21.36
CA PRO A 143 -7.70 8.55 -20.62
C PRO A 143 -7.46 8.82 -19.13
N PHE A 144 -8.52 9.14 -18.40
CA PHE A 144 -8.51 8.99 -16.95
C PHE A 144 -8.42 7.51 -16.61
N SER A 145 -7.55 7.17 -15.66
CA SER A 145 -7.63 5.87 -15.01
C SER A 145 -8.33 6.02 -13.66
N ASN A 146 -9.00 4.97 -13.21
CA ASN A 146 -9.25 4.83 -11.79
C ASN A 146 -7.90 4.63 -11.09
N GLY A 147 -7.54 5.57 -10.22
CA GLY A 147 -6.27 5.54 -9.52
C GLY A 147 -6.19 4.39 -8.54
N ASN A 148 -5.26 3.46 -8.78
CA ASN A 148 -4.76 2.62 -7.69
C ASN A 148 -3.74 3.50 -6.93
N SER A 149 -3.76 3.48 -5.58
CA SER A 149 -2.96 4.29 -4.64
C SER A 149 -3.61 5.55 -4.08
N TRP A 150 -4.51 6.21 -4.80
CA TRP A 150 -5.26 7.36 -4.27
C TRP A 150 -6.67 6.93 -3.94
N PHE A 151 -7.02 6.97 -2.67
CA PHE A 151 -8.39 6.73 -2.27
C PHE A 151 -8.74 7.45 -0.98
N TYR A 152 -10.01 7.81 -0.92
CA TYR A 152 -10.65 8.36 0.25
C TYR A 152 -11.22 7.23 1.10
N LEU A 153 -11.02 7.32 2.40
CA LEU A 153 -11.66 6.48 3.40
C LEU A 153 -12.41 7.34 4.41
N SER A 154 -13.65 6.98 4.71
CA SER A 154 -14.34 7.48 5.90
C SER A 154 -13.68 6.92 7.15
N ARG A 155 -13.93 7.56 8.28
CA ARG A 155 -13.46 7.07 9.59
C ARG A 155 -13.88 5.65 9.88
N LYS A 156 -15.13 5.30 9.55
CA LYS A 156 -15.63 3.94 9.70
C LYS A 156 -14.70 2.96 9.00
N MET A 157 -14.33 3.25 7.75
CA MET A 157 -13.44 2.38 6.97
C MET A 157 -12.00 2.38 7.51
N PHE A 158 -11.36 3.52 7.69
CA PHE A 158 -9.96 3.51 8.15
C PHE A 158 -9.79 3.04 9.61
N SER A 159 -10.87 2.97 10.40
CA SER A 159 -10.81 2.37 11.74
C SER A 159 -10.74 0.83 11.68
N GLU A 160 -11.31 0.21 10.65
CA GLU A 160 -11.39 -1.25 10.48
C GLU A 160 -10.27 -1.82 9.62
N TYR A 161 -9.79 -1.07 8.62
CA TYR A 161 -8.82 -1.57 7.65
C TYR A 161 -7.42 -1.00 7.88
N ARG A 162 -6.41 -1.83 7.60
CA ARG A 162 -4.99 -1.48 7.53
C ARG A 162 -4.38 -2.05 6.26
N PHE A 163 -3.35 -1.40 5.74
CA PHE A 163 -2.50 -1.90 4.67
C PHE A 163 -1.71 -3.10 5.14
N ASN A 164 -1.44 -4.03 4.23
CA ASN A 164 -0.63 -5.20 4.52
C ASN A 164 0.86 -4.82 4.50
N GLU A 165 1.46 -4.71 5.68
CA GLU A 165 2.89 -4.37 5.84
C GLU A 165 3.83 -5.51 5.39
N LYS A 166 3.29 -6.69 5.07
CA LYS A 166 4.06 -7.77 4.44
C LYS A 166 4.24 -7.56 2.94
N ILE A 167 3.55 -6.59 2.34
CA ILE A 167 3.83 -6.11 0.98
C ILE A 167 4.98 -5.10 1.09
N ILE A 168 6.11 -5.43 0.47
CA ILE A 168 7.39 -4.73 0.60
C ILE A 168 7.95 -4.37 -0.77
N GLY A 169 8.79 -3.35 -0.84
CA GLY A 169 9.20 -2.76 -2.11
C GLY A 169 8.05 -1.95 -2.72
N TYR A 170 7.88 -2.06 -4.03
CA TYR A 170 6.89 -1.30 -4.80
C TYR A 170 5.80 -2.20 -5.37
N GLY A 171 4.55 -1.78 -5.25
CA GLY A 171 3.41 -2.30 -6.00
C GLY A 171 2.53 -3.30 -5.24
N TYR A 172 1.25 -3.31 -5.63
CA TYR A 172 0.15 -4.15 -5.14
C TYR A 172 -0.33 -3.89 -3.71
N GLU A 173 0.33 -3.06 -2.89
CA GLU A 173 -0.15 -2.78 -1.53
C GLU A 173 -1.46 -2.00 -1.53
N ASP A 174 -1.61 -1.10 -2.50
CA ASP A 174 -2.84 -0.38 -2.78
C ASP A 174 -3.93 -1.32 -3.31
N ILE A 175 -3.60 -2.17 -4.28
CA ILE A 175 -4.53 -3.11 -4.93
C ILE A 175 -5.07 -4.12 -3.93
N GLU A 176 -4.19 -4.71 -3.14
CA GLU A 176 -4.55 -5.64 -2.06
C GLU A 176 -5.47 -4.96 -1.05
N PHE A 177 -5.12 -3.73 -0.63
CA PHE A 177 -5.91 -2.98 0.34
C PHE A 177 -7.32 -2.69 -0.19
N TRP A 178 -7.44 -2.08 -1.36
CA TRP A 178 -8.76 -1.69 -1.86
C TRP A 178 -9.62 -2.90 -2.24
N THR A 179 -9.01 -4.01 -2.69
CA THR A 179 -9.73 -5.27 -2.90
C THR A 179 -10.43 -5.71 -1.62
N ARG A 180 -9.77 -5.65 -0.46
CA ARG A 180 -10.39 -6.00 0.84
C ARG A 180 -11.50 -5.02 1.25
N VAL A 181 -11.28 -3.74 1.02
CA VAL A 181 -12.24 -2.68 1.37
C VAL A 181 -13.51 -2.78 0.50
N ALA A 182 -13.37 -3.02 -0.80
CA ALA A 182 -14.47 -3.05 -1.76
C ALA A 182 -15.47 -4.20 -1.54
N VAL A 183 -15.12 -5.23 -0.76
CA VAL A 183 -16.05 -6.31 -0.38
C VAL A 183 -17.12 -5.80 0.61
N LYS A 184 -16.86 -4.68 1.29
CA LYS A 184 -17.61 -4.24 2.48
C LYS A 184 -18.43 -2.98 2.24
N CYS A 185 -18.11 -2.26 1.18
CA CYS A 185 -18.84 -1.08 0.75
C CYS A 185 -18.81 -0.94 -0.76
N GLU A 186 -19.80 -0.26 -1.32
CA GLU A 186 -19.79 0.11 -2.72
C GLU A 186 -18.62 1.07 -3.02
N LEU A 187 -17.74 0.70 -3.95
CA LEU A 187 -16.70 1.58 -4.44
C LEU A 187 -17.34 2.71 -5.26
N LYS A 188 -17.09 3.97 -4.87
CA LYS A 188 -17.44 5.15 -5.68
C LYS A 188 -16.22 5.63 -6.46
N THR A 189 -16.35 5.73 -7.78
CA THR A 189 -15.32 6.30 -8.66
C THR A 189 -15.69 7.74 -9.05
N GLY A 190 -14.69 8.55 -9.41
CA GLY A 190 -14.90 9.90 -9.95
C GLY A 190 -15.38 10.94 -8.94
N MET A 191 -15.05 10.77 -7.65
CA MET A 191 -15.39 11.70 -6.56
C MET A 191 -14.49 12.95 -6.47
N GLY A 192 -13.53 13.03 -7.39
CA GLY A 192 -12.59 14.12 -7.52
C GLY A 192 -11.59 13.79 -8.60
N THR A 193 -10.72 14.74 -8.86
CA THR A 193 -9.72 14.71 -9.91
C THR A 193 -8.39 15.05 -9.31
N ILE A 194 -7.42 14.19 -9.56
CA ILE A 194 -6.04 14.44 -9.22
C ILE A 194 -5.17 14.39 -10.47
N VAL A 195 -4.12 15.19 -10.47
CA VAL A 195 -3.00 15.06 -11.41
C VAL A 195 -1.88 14.36 -10.68
N HIS A 196 -1.34 13.32 -11.29
CA HIS A 196 -0.16 12.65 -10.79
C HIS A 196 1.04 12.93 -11.69
N ASN A 197 2.12 13.44 -11.08
CA ASN A 197 3.38 13.68 -11.78
C ASN A 197 3.90 12.40 -12.43
N PHE A 198 4.54 12.55 -13.59
CA PHE A 198 5.21 11.46 -14.32
C PHE A 198 6.25 10.73 -13.45
N HIS A 199 6.35 9.40 -13.60
CA HIS A 199 7.45 8.61 -13.01
C HIS A 199 8.61 8.52 -13.99
N SER A 200 9.80 8.92 -13.53
CA SER A 200 11.07 8.71 -14.21
C SER A 200 11.36 7.23 -14.46
N HIS A 201 12.24 6.93 -15.42
CA HIS A 201 12.66 5.55 -15.69
C HIS A 201 13.28 4.88 -14.46
N GLN A 202 14.05 5.62 -13.67
CA GLN A 202 14.66 5.13 -12.44
C GLN A 202 13.60 4.76 -11.38
N GLU A 203 12.52 5.52 -11.25
CA GLU A 203 11.40 5.18 -10.36
C GLU A 203 10.60 3.95 -10.85
N ARG A 204 10.70 3.62 -12.14
CA ARG A 204 10.10 2.40 -12.72
C ARG A 204 10.99 1.17 -12.60
N MET A 205 12.21 1.31 -12.08
CA MET A 205 13.10 0.17 -11.82
C MET A 205 12.58 -0.59 -10.62
N ILE A 206 11.65 -1.51 -10.89
CA ILE A 206 11.02 -2.37 -9.92
C ILE A 206 11.85 -3.65 -9.80
N ASP A 207 12.11 -4.11 -8.58
CA ASP A 207 12.65 -5.45 -8.36
C ASP A 207 11.59 -6.49 -8.79
N PRO A 208 11.81 -7.25 -9.86
CA PRO A 208 10.81 -8.15 -10.40
C PRO A 208 10.43 -9.27 -9.43
N VAL A 209 11.36 -9.71 -8.57
CA VAL A 209 11.11 -10.76 -7.58
C VAL A 209 10.16 -10.25 -6.50
N LEU A 210 10.42 -9.06 -5.96
CA LEU A 210 9.53 -8.45 -4.98
C LEU A 210 8.17 -8.10 -5.57
N PHE A 211 8.12 -7.65 -6.82
CA PHE A 211 6.87 -7.33 -7.51
C PHE A 211 6.00 -8.57 -7.73
N ASP A 212 6.60 -9.68 -8.20
CA ASP A 212 5.89 -10.94 -8.37
C ASP A 212 5.41 -11.51 -7.02
N ARG A 213 6.23 -11.39 -5.97
CA ARG A 213 5.85 -11.72 -4.59
C ARG A 213 4.61 -10.95 -4.14
N ASN A 214 4.61 -9.63 -4.32
CA ASN A 214 3.50 -8.78 -3.93
C ASN A 214 2.23 -9.08 -4.77
N ARG A 215 2.38 -9.31 -6.08
CA ARG A 215 1.27 -9.77 -6.95
C ARG A 215 0.59 -10.99 -6.37
N PHE A 216 1.37 -11.99 -5.97
CA PHE A 216 0.83 -13.25 -5.47
C PHE A 216 0.15 -13.12 -4.11
N ILE A 217 0.64 -12.24 -3.21
CA ILE A 217 -0.08 -11.88 -1.97
C ILE A 217 -1.46 -11.32 -2.31
N CYS A 218 -1.53 -10.42 -3.30
CA CYS A 218 -2.80 -9.87 -3.77
C CYS A 218 -3.71 -10.93 -4.40
N GLU A 219 -3.18 -11.83 -5.25
CA GLU A 219 -3.93 -12.94 -5.86
C GLU A 219 -4.51 -13.90 -4.79
N CYS A 220 -3.72 -14.23 -3.76
CA CYS A 220 -4.19 -15.04 -2.64
C CYS A 220 -5.30 -14.35 -1.86
N THR A 221 -5.17 -13.04 -1.64
CA THR A 221 -6.19 -12.20 -1.01
C THR A 221 -7.49 -12.23 -1.82
N GLN A 222 -7.42 -12.03 -3.14
CA GLN A 222 -8.58 -12.12 -4.03
C GLN A 222 -9.23 -13.49 -4.02
N LYS A 223 -8.42 -14.57 -4.02
CA LYS A 223 -8.91 -15.94 -3.95
C LYS A 223 -9.65 -16.21 -2.64
N ALA A 224 -9.10 -15.80 -1.51
CA ALA A 224 -9.75 -15.97 -0.21
C ALA A 224 -11.08 -15.19 -0.13
N ILE A 225 -11.15 -13.98 -0.68
CA ILE A 225 -12.40 -13.21 -0.81
C ILE A 225 -13.42 -13.99 -1.64
N SER A 226 -13.01 -14.55 -2.77
CA SER A 226 -13.90 -15.31 -3.66
C SER A 226 -14.50 -16.55 -2.99
N GLN A 227 -13.85 -17.06 -1.95
CA GLN A 227 -14.29 -18.21 -1.15
C GLN A 227 -15.15 -17.81 0.06
N GLY A 228 -15.43 -16.52 0.25
CA GLY A 228 -16.25 -16.01 1.35
C GLY A 228 -15.51 -15.87 2.68
N LEU A 229 -14.17 -15.95 2.67
CA LEU A 229 -13.34 -15.84 3.87
C LEU A 229 -13.25 -14.39 4.36
N SER A 230 -13.24 -14.20 5.68
CA SER A 230 -13.20 -12.85 6.27
C SER A 230 -11.79 -12.31 6.29
N ILE A 231 -11.39 -11.55 5.27
CA ILE A 231 -9.98 -11.15 5.16
C ILE A 231 -9.61 -10.00 6.08
N THR A 232 -8.78 -10.32 7.07
CA THR A 232 -7.93 -9.36 7.78
C THR A 232 -6.48 -9.60 7.39
N HIS A 233 -5.59 -8.64 7.68
CA HIS A 233 -4.13 -8.83 7.56
C HIS A 233 -3.61 -10.01 8.41
N GLN A 234 -4.43 -10.58 9.30
CA GLN A 234 -4.09 -11.72 10.15
C GLN A 234 -4.39 -13.07 9.47
N ASN A 235 -5.26 -13.10 8.46
CA ASN A 235 -5.67 -14.34 7.81
C ASN A 235 -4.73 -14.76 6.66
N VAL A 236 -3.86 -13.85 6.20
CA VAL A 236 -2.83 -14.13 5.20
C VAL A 236 -1.47 -13.72 5.75
N SER A 237 -0.52 -14.63 5.78
CA SER A 237 0.87 -14.33 6.13
C SER A 237 1.81 -14.74 5.02
N ALA A 238 2.81 -13.93 4.73
CA ALA A 238 3.86 -14.27 3.79
C ALA A 238 5.18 -14.37 4.55
N TYR A 239 5.89 -15.48 4.37
CA TYR A 239 7.19 -15.75 4.93
C TYR A 239 8.19 -16.06 3.84
N HIS A 240 9.44 -15.71 4.07
CA HIS A 240 10.53 -16.18 3.24
C HIS A 240 11.01 -17.53 3.77
N ALA A 241 10.93 -18.61 2.98
CA ALA A 241 11.30 -19.95 3.44
C ALA A 241 12.65 -20.39 2.87
N VAL A 242 13.53 -20.82 3.76
CA VAL A 242 14.88 -21.28 3.46
C VAL A 242 14.96 -22.79 3.73
N HIS A 243 15.14 -23.58 2.67
CA HIS A 243 15.26 -25.03 2.70
C HIS A 243 16.60 -25.47 2.06
N PRO A 244 17.25 -26.57 2.50
CA PRO A 244 18.53 -27.01 1.94
C PRO A 244 18.54 -27.26 0.42
N HIS A 245 17.38 -27.47 -0.17
CA HIS A 245 17.20 -27.76 -1.60
C HIS A 245 16.49 -26.65 -2.37
N TRP A 246 15.91 -25.67 -1.70
CA TRP A 246 15.16 -24.60 -2.35
C TRP A 246 14.99 -23.40 -1.41
N GLU A 247 14.84 -22.22 -1.99
CA GLU A 247 14.53 -21.00 -1.25
C GLU A 247 13.34 -20.34 -1.95
N ASN A 248 12.27 -20.04 -1.22
CA ASN A 248 11.03 -19.55 -1.82
C ASN A 248 10.17 -18.81 -0.81
N ASP A 249 9.38 -17.85 -1.27
CA ASP A 249 8.37 -17.23 -0.42
C ASP A 249 7.14 -18.13 -0.32
N ILE A 250 6.65 -18.29 0.91
CA ILE A 250 5.47 -19.08 1.25
C ILE A 250 4.39 -18.16 1.76
N ILE A 251 3.20 -18.28 1.18
CA ILE A 251 1.99 -17.65 1.68
C ILE A 251 1.19 -18.67 2.47
N LEU A 252 0.80 -18.31 3.69
CA LEU A 252 -0.13 -19.04 4.54
C LEU A 252 -1.49 -18.35 4.54
N ILE A 253 -2.55 -19.12 4.37
CA ILE A 253 -3.94 -18.74 4.56
C ILE A 253 -4.42 -19.43 5.84
N HIS A 254 -4.54 -18.66 6.93
CA HIS A 254 -4.77 -19.21 8.27
C HIS A 254 -6.16 -19.79 8.50
N GLU A 255 -7.16 -19.32 7.75
CA GLU A 255 -8.55 -19.73 7.94
C GLU A 255 -8.84 -21.14 7.42
N ASP A 256 -8.18 -21.57 6.33
CA ASP A 256 -8.32 -22.90 5.74
C ASP A 256 -7.06 -23.77 5.94
N SER A 257 -6.09 -23.27 6.71
CA SER A 257 -4.80 -23.90 6.95
C SER A 257 -4.07 -24.29 5.66
N ARG A 258 -4.10 -23.43 4.62
CA ARG A 258 -3.39 -23.70 3.34
C ARG A 258 -2.16 -22.86 3.15
N PHE A 259 -1.19 -23.42 2.43
CA PHE A 259 -0.02 -22.66 2.00
C PHE A 259 0.23 -22.77 0.50
N TYR A 260 0.96 -21.80 -0.04
CA TYR A 260 1.41 -21.78 -1.44
C TYR A 260 2.84 -21.25 -1.56
N ARG A 261 3.67 -21.90 -2.40
CA ARG A 261 5.00 -21.41 -2.81
C ARG A 261 4.92 -20.51 -4.03
N LEU A 262 5.50 -19.33 -3.93
CA LEU A 262 5.45 -18.28 -4.94
C LEU A 262 6.01 -18.72 -6.30
N ASN A 263 7.28 -19.15 -6.33
CA ASN A 263 7.99 -19.42 -7.60
C ASN A 263 7.71 -20.82 -8.16
N ALA A 264 7.24 -21.75 -7.33
CA ALA A 264 6.93 -23.12 -7.74
C ALA A 264 5.44 -23.31 -8.09
N ARG A 265 4.57 -22.39 -7.66
CA ARG A 265 3.11 -22.44 -7.85
C ARG A 265 2.44 -23.74 -7.37
N ASP A 266 3.04 -24.37 -6.38
CA ASP A 266 2.46 -25.50 -5.65
C ASP A 266 2.19 -25.11 -4.20
N GLY A 267 1.67 -26.05 -3.41
CA GLY A 267 1.20 -25.75 -2.08
C GLY A 267 0.61 -26.96 -1.38
N GLY A 268 -0.11 -26.71 -0.31
CA GLY A 268 -0.67 -27.76 0.51
C GLY A 268 -1.42 -27.25 1.71
N LYS A 269 -1.42 -28.06 2.77
CA LYS A 269 -1.93 -27.68 4.10
C LYS A 269 -0.78 -27.38 5.03
N PHE A 270 -0.98 -26.52 6.00
CA PHE A 270 -0.03 -26.31 7.07
C PHE A 270 -0.63 -26.54 8.45
N VAL A 271 0.24 -26.89 9.39
CA VAL A 271 -0.12 -27.02 10.80
C VAL A 271 0.82 -26.13 11.60
N MET A 272 0.27 -25.12 12.27
CA MET A 272 1.00 -24.31 13.24
C MET A 272 1.16 -25.11 14.54
N LYS A 273 2.40 -25.28 15.00
CA LYS A 273 2.70 -25.92 16.28
C LYS A 273 2.81 -24.87 17.39
N LYS A 274 2.75 -25.33 18.64
CA LYS A 274 2.75 -24.48 19.84
C LYS A 274 4.09 -23.77 20.10
N ASP A 275 5.16 -24.27 19.51
CA ASP A 275 6.54 -23.79 19.62
C ASP A 275 6.91 -22.77 18.54
N CYS A 276 5.92 -22.18 17.85
CA CYS A 276 6.13 -21.27 16.72
C CYS A 276 6.84 -21.93 15.52
N SER A 277 6.77 -23.26 15.40
CA SER A 277 7.10 -23.95 14.16
C SER A 277 5.85 -24.23 13.32
N ILE A 278 6.06 -24.48 12.04
CA ILE A 278 5.02 -24.84 11.07
C ILE A 278 5.41 -26.12 10.36
N THR A 279 4.46 -27.03 10.19
CA THR A 279 4.63 -28.20 9.31
C THR A 279 3.84 -27.99 8.03
N LEU A 280 4.50 -28.13 6.89
CA LEU A 280 3.92 -28.08 5.56
C LEU A 280 3.64 -29.51 5.08
N VAL A 281 2.39 -29.76 4.71
CA VAL A 281 1.89 -31.01 4.15
C VAL A 281 1.51 -30.76 2.70
N TRP A 282 2.35 -31.23 1.77
CA TRP A 282 2.26 -30.91 0.35
C TRP A 282 1.11 -31.64 -0.37
N ASP A 283 0.39 -30.93 -1.24
CA ASP A 283 -0.65 -31.54 -2.08
C ASP A 283 -0.03 -32.42 -3.18
N ASN A 284 1.13 -32.02 -3.70
CA ASN A 284 1.92 -32.84 -4.62
C ASN A 284 2.74 -33.84 -3.79
N LYS A 285 2.45 -35.14 -3.95
CA LYS A 285 3.16 -36.25 -3.26
C LYS A 285 4.66 -36.37 -3.59
N GLN A 286 5.26 -35.34 -4.17
CA GLN A 286 6.68 -35.23 -4.50
C GLN A 286 7.52 -34.81 -3.30
N TRP A 287 6.92 -34.15 -2.31
CA TRP A 287 7.58 -33.67 -1.11
C TRP A 287 7.03 -34.39 0.12
N ASN A 288 7.92 -34.76 1.04
CA ASN A 288 7.51 -35.25 2.35
C ASN A 288 6.96 -34.09 3.19
N GLU A 289 6.33 -34.40 4.33
CA GLU A 289 6.02 -33.37 5.30
C GLU A 289 7.31 -32.68 5.76
N GLU A 290 7.32 -31.35 5.76
CA GLU A 290 8.50 -30.55 6.09
C GLU A 290 8.16 -29.63 7.26
N SER A 291 9.06 -29.54 8.24
CA SER A 291 8.90 -28.61 9.36
C SER A 291 9.81 -27.40 9.21
N PHE A 292 9.33 -26.25 9.64
CA PHE A 292 10.06 -24.99 9.61
C PHE A 292 9.86 -24.23 10.92
N ASP A 293 10.93 -23.60 11.41
CA ASP A 293 10.87 -22.70 12.55
C ASP A 293 10.63 -21.26 12.07
N ILE A 294 9.71 -20.54 12.72
CA ILE A 294 9.41 -19.14 12.38
C ILE A 294 10.41 -18.23 13.10
N GLN A 295 11.30 -17.57 12.35
CA GLN A 295 12.27 -16.61 12.88
C GLN A 295 12.20 -15.28 12.13
N GLY A 296 11.68 -14.23 12.76
CA GLY A 296 11.74 -12.87 12.20
C GLY A 296 11.12 -12.72 10.80
N GLY A 297 10.07 -13.49 10.48
CA GLY A 297 9.45 -13.50 9.15
C GLY A 297 10.09 -14.46 8.15
N ILE A 298 11.07 -15.26 8.57
CA ILE A 298 11.65 -16.37 7.83
C ILE A 298 11.09 -17.71 8.36
N LEU A 299 10.86 -18.66 7.46
CA LEU A 299 10.67 -20.07 7.76
C LEU A 299 11.99 -20.79 7.52
N GLU A 300 12.71 -21.12 8.60
CA GLU A 300 13.95 -21.88 8.50
C GLU A 300 13.65 -23.37 8.57
N TYR A 301 14.10 -24.14 7.60
CA TYR A 301 13.86 -25.58 7.59
C TYR A 301 14.42 -26.23 8.86
N SER A 302 13.54 -26.92 9.56
CA SER A 302 13.81 -27.67 10.78
C SER A 302 13.62 -29.14 10.43
N PRO A 303 14.72 -29.90 10.22
CA PRO A 303 14.61 -31.31 9.88
C PRO A 303 13.83 -32.02 10.99
N THR A 304 12.78 -32.74 10.60
CA THR A 304 12.11 -33.65 11.53
C THR A 304 13.12 -34.71 11.94
N ASN A 305 13.52 -34.69 13.22
CA ASN A 305 14.26 -35.80 13.81
C ASN A 305 13.31 -37.01 13.80
N ASP A 306 13.46 -37.88 12.81
CA ASP A 306 12.92 -39.24 12.83
C ASP A 306 13.57 -40.06 13.96
#